data_AF-A0A839ZCK3-F1
#
_entry.id   AF-A0A839ZCK3-F1
#
_cell.length_a   1.000
_cell.length_b   1.000
_cell.length_c   1.000
_cell.angle_alpha   90.00
_cell.angle_beta   90.00
_cell.angle_gamma   90.00
#
_symmetry.space_group_name_H-M   'P 1'
#
loop_
_entity.id
_entity.type
_entity.pdbx_description
1 polymer ?
#
loop_
_entity_poly.entity_id
_entity_poly.type
_entity_poly.pdbx_seq_one_letter_code
_entity_poly.pdbx_strand_id
1 'polypeptide(L)'
;MTEQAANHMADHIADRIAGRVTDSTRALAMEHHRLAMHLNLLEKDATHPLDFAVEGAHTTPNLVLRAGQALRSAHSDVRLDYELMRQVFLETLRSRLAELSEKLAGTEGGNLPIERLQYGDQTEA
;
A
#
# COMPACT_ATOMS: atom_id res chain seq x y z
N MET A 1 -24.88 37.80 -14.29
CA MET A 1 -25.40 36.44 -14.00
C MET A 1 -24.36 35.32 -14.23
N THR A 2 -23.15 35.63 -14.70
CA THR A 2 -22.10 34.65 -15.04
C THR A 2 -21.22 34.24 -13.85
N GLU A 3 -21.08 35.10 -12.84
CA GLU A 3 -20.17 34.89 -11.70
C GLU A 3 -20.72 33.89 -10.66
N GLN A 4 -22.03 33.92 -10.42
CA GLN A 4 -22.71 33.01 -9.50
C GLN A 4 -22.76 31.56 -10.03
N ALA A 5 -22.85 31.39 -11.35
CA ALA A 5 -22.77 30.09 -12.00
C ALA A 5 -21.33 29.54 -12.01
N ALA A 6 -20.32 30.40 -12.16
CA ALA A 6 -18.91 30.00 -12.08
C ALA A 6 -18.52 29.51 -10.67
N ASN A 7 -18.99 30.20 -9.62
CA ASN A 7 -18.73 29.79 -8.24
C ASN A 7 -19.40 28.44 -7.91
N HIS A 8 -20.65 28.23 -8.33
CA HIS A 8 -21.35 26.97 -8.09
C HIS A 8 -20.72 25.78 -8.85
N MET A 9 -20.09 26.04 -10.01
CA MET A 9 -19.37 25.02 -10.78
C MET A 9 -17.98 24.72 -10.16
N ALA A 10 -17.31 25.73 -9.61
CA ALA A 10 -16.05 25.57 -8.89
C ALA A 10 -16.22 24.75 -7.61
N ASP A 11 -17.28 25.00 -6.83
CA ASP A 11 -17.59 24.25 -5.61
C ASP A 11 -17.86 22.76 -5.90
N HIS A 12 -18.63 22.46 -6.96
CA HIS A 12 -18.88 21.07 -7.37
C HIS A 12 -17.62 20.33 -7.84
N ILE A 13 -16.69 21.03 -8.49
CA ILE A 13 -15.41 20.45 -8.90
C ILE A 13 -14.52 20.20 -7.68
N ALA A 14 -14.45 21.15 -6.75
CA ALA A 14 -13.69 21.03 -5.52
C ALA A 14 -14.18 19.84 -4.66
N ASP A 15 -15.50 19.69 -4.49
CA ASP A 15 -16.10 18.60 -3.72
C ASP A 15 -15.84 17.22 -4.36
N ARG A 16 -15.92 17.14 -5.69
CA ARG A 16 -15.61 15.90 -6.44
C ARG A 16 -14.12 15.52 -6.36
N ILE A 17 -13.23 16.51 -6.39
CA ILE A 17 -11.79 16.28 -6.24
C ILE A 17 -11.50 15.83 -4.80
N ALA A 18 -12.08 16.49 -3.80
CA ALA A 18 -11.94 16.12 -2.40
C ALA A 18 -12.41 14.68 -2.14
N GLY A 19 -13.60 14.31 -2.63
CA GLY A 19 -14.11 12.93 -2.53
C GLY A 19 -13.16 11.91 -3.17
N ARG A 20 -12.67 12.17 -4.38
CA ARG A 20 -11.72 11.28 -5.08
C ARG A 20 -10.39 11.13 -4.33
N VAL A 21 -9.89 12.19 -3.71
CA VAL A 21 -8.67 12.16 -2.88
C VAL A 21 -8.91 11.31 -1.63
N THR A 22 -10.05 11.47 -0.95
CA THR A 22 -10.37 10.66 0.23
C THR A 22 -10.49 9.16 -0.09
N ASP A 23 -11.08 8.81 -1.23
CA ASP A 23 -11.17 7.42 -1.69
C ASP A 23 -9.78 6.85 -2.02
N SER A 24 -8.93 7.65 -2.65
CA SER A 24 -7.55 7.27 -3.00
C SER A 24 -6.69 7.04 -1.75
N THR A 25 -6.73 7.94 -0.77
CA THR A 25 -5.95 7.80 0.48
C THR A 25 -6.46 6.61 1.30
N ARG A 26 -7.78 6.39 1.35
CA ARG A 26 -8.36 5.22 2.01
C ARG A 26 -7.92 3.91 1.37
N ALA A 27 -7.90 3.84 0.03
CA ALA A 27 -7.41 2.68 -0.69
C ALA A 27 -5.94 2.37 -0.36
N LEU A 28 -5.08 3.41 -0.33
CA LEU A 28 -3.67 3.28 0.06
C LEU A 28 -3.51 2.79 1.50
N ALA A 29 -4.28 3.34 2.44
CA ALA A 29 -4.24 2.93 3.85
C ALA A 29 -4.68 1.47 4.03
N MET A 30 -5.71 1.03 3.30
CA MET A 30 -6.16 -0.36 3.31
C MET A 30 -5.12 -1.31 2.71
N GLU A 31 -4.45 -0.92 1.61
CA GLU A 31 -3.35 -1.68 1.02
C GLU A 31 -2.18 -1.80 2.00
N HIS A 32 -1.75 -0.68 2.60
CA HIS A 32 -0.68 -0.63 3.60
C HIS A 32 -0.98 -1.58 4.77
N HIS A 33 -2.18 -1.47 5.37
CA HIS A 33 -2.58 -2.34 6.48
C HIS A 33 -2.55 -3.83 6.09
N ARG A 34 -3.08 -4.18 4.91
CA ARG A 34 -3.10 -5.56 4.43
C ARG A 34 -1.68 -6.12 4.28
N LEU A 35 -0.78 -5.38 3.64
CA LEU A 35 0.60 -5.83 3.44
C LEU A 35 1.36 -5.94 4.78
N ALA A 36 1.13 -5.02 5.72
CA ALA A 36 1.72 -5.07 7.05
C ALA A 36 1.29 -6.32 7.83
N MET A 37 0.03 -6.73 7.70
CA MET A 37 -0.44 -7.99 8.28
C MET A 37 0.26 -9.20 7.66
N HIS A 38 0.35 -9.29 6.32
CA HIS A 38 1.03 -10.41 5.68
C HIS A 38 2.51 -10.49 6.04
N LEU A 39 3.21 -9.35 6.13
CA LEU A 39 4.60 -9.30 6.59
C LEU A 39 4.72 -9.86 8.01
N ASN A 40 3.90 -9.37 8.94
CA ASN A 40 3.89 -9.81 10.33
C ASN A 40 3.60 -11.32 10.46
N LEU A 41 2.64 -11.83 9.68
CA LEU A 41 2.30 -13.25 9.68
C LEU A 41 3.45 -14.11 9.15
N LEU A 42 4.11 -13.71 8.05
CA LEU A 42 5.28 -14.42 7.52
C LEU A 42 6.50 -14.37 8.44
N GLU A 43 6.69 -13.27 9.17
CA GLU A 43 7.79 -13.15 10.13
C GLU A 43 7.60 -14.03 11.36
N LYS A 44 6.35 -14.21 11.81
CA LYS A 44 5.98 -15.06 12.96
C LYS A 44 5.84 -16.53 12.59
N ASP A 45 5.28 -16.81 11.43
CA ASP A 45 5.05 -18.14 10.90
C ASP A 45 5.53 -18.21 9.45
N ALA A 46 6.71 -18.79 9.26
CA ALA A 46 7.32 -18.97 7.95
C ALA A 46 6.49 -19.85 7.00
N THR A 47 5.47 -20.55 7.51
CA THR A 47 4.55 -21.39 6.73
C THR A 47 3.18 -20.76 6.52
N HIS A 48 3.02 -19.48 6.84
CA HIS A 48 1.81 -18.73 6.54
C HIS A 48 1.49 -18.83 5.03
N PRO A 49 0.28 -19.26 4.63
CA PRO A 49 -0.12 -19.32 3.24
C PRO A 49 -0.14 -17.92 2.62
N LEU A 50 0.45 -17.80 1.45
CA LEU A 50 0.36 -16.60 0.63
C LEU A 50 -0.61 -16.85 -0.50
N ASP A 51 -1.72 -16.12 -0.46
CA ASP A 51 -2.73 -16.13 -1.50
C ASP A 51 -2.30 -15.15 -2.59
N PHE A 52 -2.12 -15.64 -3.81
CA PHE A 52 -1.76 -14.79 -4.94
C PHE A 52 -2.85 -14.83 -6.01
N ALA A 53 -3.23 -13.66 -6.52
CA ALA A 53 -3.97 -13.58 -7.76
C ALA A 53 -2.98 -13.82 -8.91
N VAL A 54 -3.17 -14.91 -9.64
CA VAL A 54 -2.39 -15.19 -10.86
C VAL A 54 -3.21 -14.71 -12.05
N GLU A 55 -2.64 -13.79 -12.82
CA GLU A 55 -3.29 -13.30 -14.04
C GLU A 55 -3.50 -14.46 -15.03
N GLY A 56 -4.73 -14.60 -15.53
CA GLY A 56 -5.12 -15.70 -16.40
C GLY A 56 -5.44 -17.02 -15.69
N ALA A 57 -5.33 -17.09 -14.36
CA ALA A 57 -5.83 -18.22 -13.59
C ALA A 57 -7.27 -17.97 -13.09
N HIS A 58 -8.14 -18.97 -13.21
CA HIS A 58 -9.48 -18.94 -12.62
C HIS A 58 -9.49 -19.36 -11.14
N THR A 59 -8.32 -19.57 -10.55
CA THR A 59 -8.14 -19.99 -9.17
C THR A 59 -7.21 -19.02 -8.45
N THR A 60 -7.34 -18.96 -7.14
CA THR A 60 -6.40 -18.26 -6.26
C THR A 60 -5.48 -19.32 -5.65
N PRO A 61 -4.31 -19.60 -6.26
CA PRO A 61 -3.40 -20.57 -5.69
C PRO A 61 -2.79 -20.04 -4.39
N ASN A 62 -2.63 -20.96 -3.45
CA ASN A 62 -1.97 -20.69 -2.18
C ASN A 62 -0.56 -21.27 -2.23
N LEU A 63 0.43 -20.44 -1.89
CA LEU A 63 1.82 -20.84 -1.80
C LEU A 63 2.27 -20.87 -0.34
N VAL A 64 2.87 -21.99 0.08
CA VAL A 64 3.42 -22.15 1.43
C VAL A 64 4.93 -22.31 1.34
N LEU A 65 5.68 -21.35 1.88
CA LEU A 65 7.13 -21.26 1.75
C LEU A 65 7.87 -21.99 2.87
N ARG A 66 7.74 -23.32 2.90
CA ARG A 66 8.40 -24.16 3.92
C ARG A 66 9.91 -24.24 3.71
N ALA A 67 10.68 -24.05 4.78
CA ALA A 67 12.13 -24.22 4.75
C ALA A 67 12.55 -25.63 4.31
N GLY A 68 13.64 -25.71 3.54
CA GLY A 68 14.15 -26.98 3.00
C GLY A 68 13.31 -27.59 1.86
N GLN A 69 12.19 -26.96 1.48
CA GLN A 69 11.41 -27.36 0.31
C GLN A 69 11.75 -26.49 -0.90
N ALA A 70 11.51 -27.03 -2.09
CA ALA A 70 11.69 -26.31 -3.34
C ALA A 70 10.69 -26.79 -4.39
N LEU A 71 10.25 -25.86 -5.24
CA LEU A 71 9.53 -26.21 -6.47
C LEU A 71 10.57 -26.49 -7.55
N ARG A 72 10.41 -27.59 -8.28
CA ARG A 72 11.24 -27.89 -9.46
C ARG A 72 10.37 -27.93 -10.70
N SER A 73 10.86 -27.33 -11.77
CA SER A 73 10.25 -27.48 -13.09
C SER A 73 10.31 -28.94 -13.55
N ALA A 74 9.24 -29.44 -14.15
CA ALA A 74 9.23 -30.76 -14.78
C ALA A 74 9.97 -30.78 -16.13
N HIS A 75 10.24 -29.60 -16.71
CA HIS A 75 10.73 -29.45 -18.09
C HIS A 75 12.03 -28.65 -18.19
N SER A 76 12.63 -28.29 -17.05
CA SER A 76 13.91 -27.57 -17.00
C SER A 76 14.62 -27.79 -15.67
N ASP A 77 15.90 -27.43 -15.61
CA ASP A 77 16.70 -27.50 -14.38
C ASP A 77 16.39 -26.36 -13.40
N VAL A 78 15.34 -25.58 -13.66
CA VAL A 78 14.93 -24.47 -12.80
C VAL A 78 14.37 -25.03 -11.49
N ARG A 79 14.95 -24.56 -10.39
CA ARG A 79 14.52 -24.85 -9.02
C ARG A 79 14.28 -23.53 -8.29
N LEU A 80 13.14 -23.45 -7.61
CA LEU A 80 12.78 -22.33 -6.75
C LEU A 80 12.87 -22.80 -5.30
N ASP A 81 13.94 -22.41 -4.62
CA ASP A 81 14.13 -22.70 -3.21
C ASP A 81 13.22 -21.82 -2.35
N TYR A 82 12.41 -22.44 -1.49
CA TYR A 82 11.39 -21.70 -0.74
C TYR A 82 11.98 -20.81 0.34
N GLU A 83 13.16 -21.11 0.86
CA GLU A 83 13.82 -20.25 1.84
C GLU A 83 14.29 -18.95 1.19
N LEU A 84 14.87 -19.04 -0.01
CA LEU A 84 15.23 -17.87 -0.80
C LEU A 84 13.98 -17.09 -1.22
N MET A 85 12.95 -17.76 -1.73
CA MET A 85 11.68 -17.10 -2.09
C MET A 85 11.10 -16.34 -0.90
N ARG A 86 11.11 -16.93 0.30
CA ARG A 86 10.63 -16.28 1.53
C ARG A 86 11.40 -14.99 1.81
N GLN A 87 12.73 -15.01 1.70
CA GLN A 87 13.53 -13.80 1.87
C GLN A 87 13.15 -12.72 0.85
N VAL A 88 13.00 -13.10 -0.42
CA VAL A 88 12.57 -12.17 -1.49
C VAL A 88 11.20 -11.57 -1.18
N PHE A 89 10.22 -12.37 -0.74
CA PHE A 89 8.90 -11.87 -0.39
C PHE A 89 8.94 -10.93 0.82
N LEU A 90 9.66 -11.28 1.88
CA LEU A 90 9.81 -10.42 3.05
C LEU A 90 10.40 -9.06 2.66
N GLU A 91 11.45 -9.04 1.84
CA GLU A 91 12.10 -7.80 1.43
C GLU A 91 11.22 -6.96 0.50
N THR A 92 10.51 -7.63 -0.42
CA THR A 92 9.56 -6.97 -1.31
C THR A 92 8.42 -6.33 -0.52
N LEU A 93 7.86 -7.03 0.47
CA LEU A 93 6.80 -6.51 1.33
C LEU A 93 7.27 -5.31 2.16
N ARG A 94 8.48 -5.38 2.74
CA ARG A 94 9.08 -4.27 3.49
C ARG A 94 9.29 -3.04 2.60
N SER A 95 9.86 -3.23 1.42
CA SER A 95 10.09 -2.16 0.46
C SER A 95 8.77 -1.52 0.01
N ARG A 96 7.75 -2.34 -0.30
CA ARG A 96 6.43 -1.84 -0.68
C ARG A 96 5.72 -1.07 0.44
N LEU A 97 5.85 -1.52 1.68
CA LEU A 97 5.33 -0.80 2.85
C LEU A 97 6.01 0.55 3.05
N ALA A 98 7.32 0.64 2.82
CA ALA A 98 8.04 1.90 2.87
C ALA A 98 7.53 2.89 1.81
N GLU A 99 7.36 2.45 0.55
CA GLU A 99 6.78 3.28 -0.52
C GLU A 99 5.37 3.76 -0.18
N LEU A 100 4.51 2.88 0.36
CA LEU A 100 3.15 3.24 0.75
C LEU A 100 3.14 4.20 1.94
N SER A 101 4.05 4.02 2.89
CA SER A 101 4.21 4.93 4.03
C SER A 101 4.62 6.34 3.57
N GLU A 102 5.57 6.43 2.63
CA GLU A 102 5.99 7.70 2.05
C GLU A 102 4.85 8.38 1.29
N LYS A 103 4.10 7.62 0.49
CA LYS A 103 2.91 8.14 -0.21
C LYS A 103 1.85 8.65 0.76
N LEU A 104 1.56 7.89 1.82
CA LEU A 104 0.58 8.28 2.83
C LEU A 104 1.02 9.55 3.58
N ALA A 105 2.29 9.60 4.02
CA ALA A 105 2.86 10.79 4.65
C ALA A 105 2.84 12.01 3.70
N GLY A 106 3.13 11.81 2.41
CA GLY A 106 3.03 12.84 1.39
C GLY A 106 1.59 13.29 1.13
N THR A 107 0.60 12.41 1.24
CA THR A 107 -0.83 12.77 1.12
C THR A 107 -1.37 13.50 2.37
N GLU A 108 -0.86 13.17 3.56
CA GLU A 108 -1.21 13.88 4.80
C GLU A 108 -0.49 15.22 4.93
N GLY A 109 0.77 15.30 4.47
CA GLY A 109 1.58 16.53 4.48
C GLY A 109 1.34 17.49 3.30
N GLY A 110 0.82 16.99 2.17
CA GLY A 110 0.62 17.77 0.94
C GLY A 110 -0.75 18.42 0.78
N ASN A 111 -1.68 18.19 1.70
CA ASN A 111 -3.06 18.70 1.61
C ASN A 111 -3.61 19.25 2.92
N LEU A 112 -2.74 19.59 3.88
CA LEU A 112 -3.10 20.53 4.93
C LEU A 112 -3.10 21.93 4.31
N PRO A 113 -4.23 22.68 4.33
CA PRO A 113 -4.16 24.12 4.13
C PRO A 113 -3.07 24.66 5.07
N ILE A 114 -2.24 25.57 4.58
CA ILE A 114 -1.19 26.28 5.32
C ILE A 114 -1.84 27.25 6.34
N GLU A 115 -2.92 26.82 7.02
CA GLU A 115 -3.63 27.56 8.06
C GLU A 115 -3.31 27.01 9.46
N ARG A 116 -2.60 25.89 9.57
CA ARG A 116 -2.18 25.34 10.88
C ARG A 116 -0.68 25.43 11.19
N LEU A 117 0.10 26.15 10.37
CA LEU A 117 1.48 26.53 10.70
C LEU A 117 1.60 27.90 11.38
N GLN A 118 0.47 28.55 11.70
CA GLN A 118 0.43 29.73 12.58
C GLN A 118 -0.36 29.39 13.83
N TYR A 119 0.26 28.78 14.84
CA TYR A 119 0.00 29.02 16.28
C TYR A 119 1.05 28.23 17.06
N GLY A 120 1.93 28.95 17.75
CA GLY A 120 3.18 28.49 18.36
C GLY A 120 4.19 29.63 18.29
N ASP A 121 3.74 30.84 18.57
CA ASP A 121 3.83 31.46 19.90
C ASP A 121 5.18 32.15 20.06
N GLN A 122 5.18 33.43 19.68
CA GLN A 122 6.12 34.38 20.23
C GLN A 122 5.75 34.56 21.71
N THR A 123 6.43 33.87 22.61
CA THR A 123 6.77 34.40 23.95
C THR A 123 7.83 33.55 24.66
N GLU A 124 8.86 34.24 25.15
CA GLU A 124 9.80 33.89 26.25
C GLU A 124 10.97 32.92 26.01
N ALA A 125 12.15 33.49 25.75
CA ALA A 125 13.34 33.42 26.62
C ALA A 125 14.33 34.56 26.28
#